data_AF-A0A7X9SKU2-F1
#
_entry.id   AF-A0A7X9SKU2-F1
#
_cell.length_a   1.000
_cell.length_b   1.000
_cell.length_c   1.000
_cell.angle_alpha   90.00
_cell.angle_beta   90.00
_cell.angle_gamma   90.00
#
_symmetry.space_group_name_H-M   'P 1'
#
loop_
_entity.id
_entity.type
_entity.pdbx_description
1 polymer ?
#
loop_
_entity_poly.entity_id
_entity_poly.type
_entity_poly.pdbx_seq_one_letter_code
_entity_poly.pdbx_strand_id
1 'polypeptide(L)'
;MKEIFVERREKILRVAIKSNNELVESIVEESKNEPIIGEIYKGRIKNIIPAINSVFVDLGLDKEGYLYYSDELKAKGIKKGDDVLVEVLKEPLNDKGAKLTAKVSIPGKYIVLNCYEKGIEFSKRIEDEEKKQDILGNIEPLKDVCITVRTEGANVDISILKNEISKLYDEFQNIDKKMKHSLGVKKLYGEDLTLTKLLMNFSGEEIIKIYVDNDIDFDKVSGFAKGQENLKIEKYEGHRRLFDFYGIEKELLKLRHNKVNLQCGGYIVIDRTEAMYVIDVNSGKNIKEKSFNKTILETNLEAAKEIGKQIRLRNLSGIIVIDFIDMRDKSQRDIVMDALKESLKLDKGNVKIFPFTQLDLVQIARKRQGKSIYEYMEEECNLCKGRGIILKLSYIEGLIKNDIVRMQEESSINCFHIQIDSVYKDRIRENIFEFMKEIDGLDKEIYLNYVDNIEGYKIEPLIFQGQKDNLKDYKVTAIEKY
;
A
#
# COMPACT_ATOMS: atom_id res chain seq x y z
N MET A 1 26.45 -4.39 4.69
CA MET A 1 25.84 -5.10 5.84
C MET A 1 24.38 -4.72 5.90
N LYS A 2 23.51 -5.73 5.87
CA LYS A 2 22.07 -5.57 5.85
C LYS A 2 21.49 -5.82 7.24
N GLU A 3 20.59 -4.94 7.66
CA GLU A 3 19.92 -5.01 8.94
C GLU A 3 18.41 -4.96 8.73
N ILE A 4 17.67 -5.77 9.48
CA ILE A 4 16.22 -5.89 9.39
C ILE A 4 15.66 -5.64 10.77
N PHE A 5 14.63 -4.82 10.83
CA PHE A 5 13.95 -4.44 12.06
C PHE A 5 12.51 -4.87 11.93
N VAL A 6 12.06 -5.77 12.79
CA VAL A 6 10.70 -6.28 12.84
C VAL A 6 10.08 -5.81 14.14
N GLU A 7 9.11 -4.90 14.05
CA GLU A 7 8.40 -4.35 15.19
C GLU A 7 6.91 -4.68 15.08
N ARG A 8 6.34 -5.36 16.09
CA ARG A 8 4.93 -5.68 16.14
C ARG A 8 4.21 -4.88 17.21
N ARG A 9 3.25 -4.05 16.80
CA ARG A 9 2.39 -3.26 17.68
C ARG A 9 0.95 -3.76 17.57
N GLU A 10 0.50 -4.50 18.57
CA GLU A 10 -0.85 -5.11 18.58
C GLU A 10 -1.13 -5.90 17.29
N LYS A 11 -1.94 -5.32 16.39
CA LYS A 11 -2.33 -5.89 15.09
C LYS A 11 -1.49 -5.37 13.93
N ILE A 12 -0.39 -4.67 14.16
CA ILE A 12 0.40 -4.04 13.11
C ILE A 12 1.82 -4.62 13.11
N LEU A 13 2.17 -5.30 12.02
CA LEU A 13 3.53 -5.75 11.73
C LEU A 13 4.24 -4.69 10.89
N ARG A 14 5.40 -4.23 11.35
CA ARG A 14 6.26 -3.30 10.62
C ARG A 14 7.63 -3.89 10.42
N VAL A 15 8.09 -3.85 9.18
CA VAL A 15 9.41 -4.31 8.78
C VAL A 15 10.14 -3.14 8.14
N ALA A 16 11.36 -2.86 8.59
CA ALA A 16 12.26 -1.92 7.97
C ALA A 16 13.56 -2.62 7.62
N ILE A 17 14.09 -2.33 6.44
CA ILE A 17 15.36 -2.90 5.98
C ILE A 17 16.34 -1.76 5.78
N LYS A 18 17.49 -1.83 6.47
CA LYS A 18 18.63 -0.96 6.23
C LYS A 18 19.72 -1.69 5.46
N SER A 19 20.35 -1.00 4.53
CA SER A 19 21.58 -1.43 3.87
C SER A 19 22.62 -0.34 4.06
N ASN A 20 23.75 -0.69 4.67
CA ASN A 20 24.83 0.26 4.97
C ASN A 20 24.31 1.51 5.74
N ASN A 21 23.47 1.28 6.75
CA ASN A 21 22.82 2.30 7.58
C ASN A 21 21.82 3.23 6.87
N GLU A 22 21.51 3.00 5.59
CA GLU A 22 20.41 3.68 4.91
C GLU A 22 19.15 2.81 4.90
N LEU A 23 18.00 3.40 5.22
CA LEU A 23 16.72 2.75 4.99
C LEU A 23 16.50 2.57 3.47
N VAL A 24 16.22 1.33 3.05
CA VAL A 24 16.04 0.97 1.64
C VAL A 24 14.67 0.37 1.32
N GLU A 25 13.95 -0.11 2.34
CA GLU A 25 12.63 -0.72 2.19
C GLU A 25 11.86 -0.63 3.50
N SER A 26 10.55 -0.42 3.41
CA SER A 26 9.65 -0.52 4.55
C SER A 26 8.36 -1.22 4.15
N ILE A 27 7.88 -2.11 5.01
CA ILE A 27 6.64 -2.86 4.81
C ILE A 27 5.80 -2.69 6.08
N VAL A 28 4.53 -2.34 5.88
CA VAL A 28 3.56 -2.25 6.97
C VAL A 28 2.36 -3.12 6.62
N GLU A 29 2.07 -4.06 7.50
CA GLU A 29 0.89 -4.92 7.43
C GLU A 29 0.05 -4.71 8.67
N GLU A 30 -1.25 -4.49 8.45
CA GLU A 30 -2.23 -4.44 9.51
C GLU A 30 -3.07 -5.72 9.45
N SER A 31 -3.16 -6.43 10.57
CA SER A 31 -3.99 -7.61 10.75
C SER A 31 -5.47 -7.18 10.71
N LYS A 32 -6.04 -7.28 9.52
CA LYS A 32 -7.48 -7.13 9.29
C LYS A 32 -8.18 -8.48 9.30
N ASN A 33 -9.49 -8.46 9.52
CA ASN A 33 -10.35 -9.62 9.27
C ASN A 33 -10.67 -9.77 7.77
N GLU A 34 -9.67 -9.55 6.91
CA GLU A 34 -9.76 -9.64 5.46
C GLU A 34 -8.75 -10.68 4.96
N PRO A 35 -9.06 -11.39 3.88
CA PRO A 35 -8.16 -12.41 3.35
C PRO A 35 -6.98 -11.76 2.60
N ILE A 36 -5.76 -12.24 2.88
CA ILE A 36 -4.50 -11.76 2.29
C ILE A 36 -4.00 -12.75 1.23
N ILE A 37 -3.31 -12.25 0.20
CA ILE A 37 -2.77 -13.09 -0.89
C ILE A 37 -1.85 -14.21 -0.36
N GLY A 38 -2.15 -15.44 -0.77
CA GLY A 38 -1.42 -16.66 -0.40
C GLY A 38 -1.95 -17.34 0.88
N GLU A 39 -2.93 -16.75 1.56
CA GLU A 39 -3.62 -17.44 2.64
C GLU A 39 -4.47 -18.59 2.08
N ILE A 40 -4.55 -19.67 2.84
CA ILE A 40 -5.33 -20.87 2.48
C ILE A 40 -6.46 -21.02 3.49
N TYR A 41 -7.66 -21.24 2.98
CA TYR A 41 -8.87 -21.39 3.76
C TYR A 41 -9.56 -22.72 3.47
N LYS A 42 -10.19 -23.27 4.50
CA LYS A 42 -11.34 -24.15 4.34
C LYS A 42 -12.55 -23.26 4.12
N GLY A 43 -12.98 -23.16 2.87
CA GLY A 43 -14.18 -22.43 2.48
C GLY A 43 -15.38 -23.34 2.30
N ARG A 44 -16.57 -22.76 2.16
CA ARG A 44 -17.81 -23.48 1.85
C ARG A 44 -18.48 -22.86 0.63
N ILE A 45 -18.85 -23.69 -0.35
CA ILE A 45 -19.52 -23.20 -1.55
C ILE A 45 -20.91 -22.69 -1.17
N LYS A 46 -21.10 -21.38 -1.28
CA LYS A 46 -22.37 -20.73 -0.96
C LYS A 46 -23.30 -20.66 -2.17
N ASN A 47 -22.74 -20.41 -3.34
CA ASN A 47 -23.50 -20.34 -4.58
C ASN A 47 -22.64 -20.70 -5.81
N ILE A 48 -23.28 -21.23 -6.85
CA ILE A 48 -22.66 -21.50 -8.15
C ILE A 48 -23.52 -20.78 -9.19
N ILE A 49 -22.93 -19.87 -9.96
CA ILE A 49 -23.63 -19.11 -11.01
C ILE A 49 -22.94 -19.41 -12.35
N PRO A 50 -23.41 -20.43 -13.10
CA PRO A 50 -22.80 -20.81 -14.37
C PRO A 50 -22.85 -19.70 -15.43
N ALA A 51 -23.90 -18.87 -15.42
CA ALA A 51 -24.09 -17.79 -16.40
C ALA A 51 -22.95 -16.76 -16.40
N ILE A 52 -22.26 -16.59 -15.27
CA ILE A 52 -21.08 -15.70 -15.13
C ILE A 52 -19.81 -16.48 -14.82
N ASN A 53 -19.83 -17.80 -15.04
CA ASN A 53 -18.71 -18.71 -14.82
C ASN A 53 -18.06 -18.54 -13.43
N SER A 54 -18.86 -18.38 -12.37
CA SER A 54 -18.36 -18.04 -11.02
C SER A 54 -18.96 -18.93 -9.92
N VAL A 55 -18.14 -19.24 -8.93
CA VAL A 55 -18.52 -19.95 -7.70
C VAL A 55 -18.19 -19.04 -6.52
N PHE A 56 -19.16 -18.80 -5.65
CA PHE A 56 -19.00 -17.99 -4.45
C PHE A 56 -18.75 -18.88 -3.24
N VAL A 57 -17.73 -18.53 -2.47
CA VAL A 57 -17.19 -19.31 -1.36
C VAL A 57 -17.22 -18.48 -0.10
N ASP A 58 -17.91 -18.99 0.91
CA ASP A 58 -17.86 -18.46 2.27
C ASP A 58 -16.53 -18.84 2.92
N LEU A 59 -15.83 -17.83 3.45
CA LEU A 59 -14.55 -17.98 4.16
C LEU A 59 -14.67 -17.75 5.67
N GLY A 60 -15.87 -17.42 6.16
CA GLY A 60 -16.10 -16.96 7.53
C GLY A 60 -15.67 -15.52 7.77
N LEU A 61 -15.63 -14.71 6.70
CA LEU A 61 -15.24 -13.30 6.70
C LEU A 61 -16.40 -12.42 6.22
N ASP A 62 -16.24 -11.11 6.30
CA ASP A 62 -17.29 -10.13 5.96
C ASP A 62 -17.78 -10.25 4.50
N LYS A 63 -16.89 -10.64 3.59
CA LYS A 63 -17.18 -10.82 2.17
C LYS A 63 -16.85 -12.23 1.71
N GLU A 64 -17.72 -12.77 0.87
CA GLU A 64 -17.48 -14.04 0.17
C GLU A 64 -16.33 -13.90 -0.83
N GLY A 65 -15.49 -14.92 -0.92
CA GLY A 65 -14.55 -15.03 -2.03
C GLY A 65 -15.22 -15.61 -3.27
N TYR A 66 -14.57 -15.48 -4.42
CA TYR A 66 -15.06 -16.05 -5.68
C TYR A 66 -13.98 -16.83 -6.44
N LEU A 67 -14.38 -17.94 -7.03
CA LEU A 67 -13.61 -18.77 -7.94
C LEU A 67 -14.21 -18.69 -9.34
N TYR A 68 -13.40 -18.88 -10.38
CA TYR A 68 -13.96 -19.24 -11.69
C TYR A 68 -14.47 -20.67 -11.66
N TYR A 69 -15.62 -20.92 -12.30
CA TYR A 69 -16.18 -22.26 -12.41
C TYR A 69 -15.43 -23.07 -13.47
N SER A 70 -14.18 -23.43 -13.17
CA SER A 70 -13.29 -24.14 -14.09
C SER A 70 -13.81 -25.53 -14.44
N ASP A 71 -13.34 -26.08 -15.55
CA ASP A 71 -13.74 -27.42 -15.98
C ASP A 71 -13.31 -28.50 -14.98
N GLU A 72 -12.22 -28.27 -14.23
CA GLU A 72 -11.83 -29.18 -13.15
C GLU A 72 -12.85 -29.19 -12.00
N LEU A 73 -13.42 -28.03 -11.64
CA LEU A 73 -14.46 -27.95 -10.62
C LEU A 73 -15.78 -28.57 -11.10
N LYS A 74 -16.12 -28.38 -12.39
CA LYS A 74 -17.29 -29.06 -13.01
C LYS A 74 -17.13 -30.57 -12.98
N ALA A 75 -15.95 -31.08 -13.37
CA ALA A 75 -15.65 -32.50 -13.36
C ALA A 75 -15.69 -33.12 -11.95
N LYS A 76 -15.27 -32.35 -10.93
CA LYS A 76 -15.41 -32.75 -9.51
C LYS A 76 -16.86 -32.77 -9.02
N GLY A 77 -17.81 -32.20 -9.77
CA GLY A 77 -19.23 -32.23 -9.43
C GLY A 77 -19.58 -31.42 -8.17
N ILE A 78 -18.90 -30.29 -7.95
CA ILE A 78 -19.08 -29.46 -6.75
C ILE A 78 -20.52 -28.96 -6.59
N LYS A 79 -21.01 -28.89 -5.35
CA LYS A 79 -22.36 -28.48 -4.99
C LYS A 79 -22.35 -27.38 -3.93
N LYS A 80 -23.48 -26.67 -3.83
CA LYS A 80 -23.73 -25.75 -2.72
C LYS A 80 -23.68 -26.52 -1.40
N GLY A 81 -22.91 -26.01 -0.44
CA GLY A 81 -22.67 -26.61 0.87
C GLY A 81 -21.38 -27.40 0.97
N ASP A 82 -20.73 -27.76 -0.15
CA ASP A 82 -19.47 -28.50 -0.13
C ASP A 82 -18.35 -27.65 0.45
N ASP A 83 -17.51 -28.28 1.27
CA ASP A 83 -16.27 -27.68 1.75
C ASP A 83 -15.21 -27.73 0.63
N VAL A 84 -14.44 -26.66 0.46
CA VAL A 84 -13.43 -26.52 -0.58
C VAL A 84 -12.16 -25.88 -0.02
N LEU A 85 -10.99 -26.44 -0.37
CA LEU A 85 -9.70 -25.84 -0.06
C LEU A 85 -9.39 -24.76 -1.10
N VAL A 86 -9.16 -23.53 -0.65
CA VAL A 86 -8.96 -22.38 -1.53
C VAL A 86 -7.78 -21.53 -1.07
N GLU A 87 -7.04 -20.98 -2.03
CA GLU A 87 -5.98 -20.02 -1.82
C GLU A 87 -6.40 -18.64 -2.35
N VAL A 88 -6.04 -17.58 -1.64
CA VAL A 88 -6.33 -16.20 -2.02
C VAL A 88 -5.36 -15.71 -3.10
N LEU A 89 -5.87 -15.42 -4.29
CA LEU A 89 -5.09 -14.86 -5.40
C LEU A 89 -5.09 -13.33 -5.42
N LYS A 90 -6.20 -12.69 -5.03
CA LYS A 90 -6.32 -11.24 -4.91
C LYS A 90 -7.16 -10.88 -3.70
N GLU A 91 -6.70 -9.88 -2.96
CA GLU A 91 -7.42 -9.29 -1.82
C GLU A 91 -8.77 -8.69 -2.28
N PRO A 92 -9.74 -8.54 -1.37
CA PRO A 92 -10.97 -7.82 -1.66
C PRO A 92 -10.68 -6.37 -2.11
N LEU A 93 -11.48 -5.86 -3.02
CA LEU A 93 -11.38 -4.48 -3.49
C LEU A 93 -12.77 -3.88 -3.61
N ASN A 94 -13.01 -2.77 -2.91
CA ASN A 94 -14.33 -2.12 -2.81
C ASN A 94 -15.39 -3.17 -2.43
N ASP A 95 -16.48 -3.28 -3.17
CA ASP A 95 -17.56 -4.24 -2.89
C ASP A 95 -17.27 -5.67 -3.38
N LYS A 96 -16.18 -5.89 -4.12
CA LYS A 96 -15.81 -7.22 -4.60
C LYS A 96 -15.00 -7.96 -3.55
N GLY A 97 -15.47 -9.15 -3.17
CA GLY A 97 -14.71 -10.06 -2.32
C GLY A 97 -13.44 -10.60 -2.99
N ALA A 98 -12.67 -11.38 -2.25
CA ALA A 98 -11.37 -11.87 -2.72
C ALA A 98 -11.49 -12.83 -3.90
N LYS A 99 -10.55 -12.73 -4.85
CA LYS A 99 -10.40 -13.73 -5.91
C LYS A 99 -9.64 -14.92 -5.37
N LEU A 100 -10.20 -16.12 -5.54
CA LEU A 100 -9.65 -17.36 -5.03
C LEU A 100 -9.16 -18.28 -6.16
N THR A 101 -8.42 -19.33 -5.78
CA THR A 101 -8.12 -20.49 -6.61
C THR A 101 -8.30 -21.78 -5.82
N ALA A 102 -8.73 -22.85 -6.49
CA ALA A 102 -8.73 -24.21 -5.94
C ALA A 102 -7.40 -24.96 -6.20
N LYS A 103 -6.50 -24.37 -7.00
CA LYS A 103 -5.12 -24.83 -7.19
C LYS A 103 -4.27 -24.21 -6.09
N VAL A 104 -4.19 -24.92 -4.97
CA VAL A 104 -3.60 -24.42 -3.72
C VAL A 104 -2.14 -24.84 -3.63
N SER A 105 -1.27 -23.90 -3.25
CA SER A 105 0.17 -24.14 -3.15
C SER A 105 0.75 -23.65 -1.82
N ILE A 106 1.78 -24.35 -1.33
CA ILE A 106 2.55 -23.95 -0.15
C ILE A 106 3.94 -23.55 -0.64
N PRO A 107 4.27 -22.24 -0.64
CA PRO A 107 5.55 -21.78 -1.13
C PRO A 107 6.66 -22.02 -0.11
N GLY A 108 7.78 -22.59 -0.56
CA GLY A 108 9.08 -22.54 0.08
C GLY A 108 10.04 -21.61 -0.66
N LYS A 109 11.29 -21.53 -0.18
CA LYS A 109 12.35 -20.74 -0.80
C LYS A 109 12.81 -21.37 -2.13
N TYR A 110 13.01 -22.67 -2.15
CA TYR A 110 13.53 -23.43 -3.29
C TYR A 110 12.47 -24.32 -3.94
N ILE A 111 11.47 -24.73 -3.17
CA ILE A 111 10.40 -25.62 -3.59
C ILE A 111 9.04 -24.93 -3.44
N VAL A 112 8.06 -25.32 -4.25
CA VAL A 112 6.63 -25.06 -4.02
C VAL A 112 5.91 -26.40 -3.99
N LEU A 113 5.09 -26.65 -2.98
CA LEU A 113 4.23 -27.85 -2.95
C LEU A 113 2.83 -27.51 -3.44
N ASN A 114 2.39 -28.08 -4.56
CA ASN A 114 1.01 -27.99 -5.02
C ASN A 114 0.18 -29.08 -4.35
N CYS A 115 -0.87 -28.66 -3.65
CA CYS A 115 -1.74 -29.55 -2.88
C CYS A 115 -2.65 -30.37 -3.80
N TYR A 116 -2.84 -31.65 -3.47
CA TYR A 116 -3.71 -32.60 -4.18
C TYR A 116 -3.35 -32.83 -5.65
N GLU A 117 -2.10 -32.59 -6.02
CA GLU A 117 -1.49 -32.99 -7.29
C GLU A 117 -0.44 -34.08 -7.03
N LYS A 118 0.19 -34.64 -8.07
CA LYS A 118 1.22 -35.67 -7.91
C LYS A 118 2.36 -35.43 -8.88
N GLY A 119 3.58 -35.72 -8.45
CA GLY A 119 4.78 -35.71 -9.28
C GLY A 119 5.81 -34.68 -8.86
N ILE A 120 6.80 -34.49 -9.72
CA ILE A 120 7.87 -33.51 -9.56
C ILE A 120 7.92 -32.69 -10.85
N GLU A 121 7.88 -31.37 -10.71
CA GLU A 121 7.91 -30.39 -11.78
C GLU A 121 9.05 -29.39 -11.58
N PHE A 122 9.45 -28.71 -12.65
CA PHE A 122 10.51 -27.71 -12.62
C PHE A 122 10.02 -26.38 -13.17
N SER A 123 10.50 -25.28 -12.59
CA SER A 123 10.33 -23.94 -13.15
C SER A 123 10.75 -23.94 -14.64
N LYS A 124 9.92 -23.33 -15.49
CA LYS A 124 10.19 -23.19 -16.93
C LYS A 124 11.50 -22.46 -17.26
N ARG A 125 12.08 -21.75 -16.29
CA ARG A 125 13.36 -21.04 -16.42
C ARG A 125 14.58 -21.94 -16.18
N ILE A 126 14.38 -23.18 -15.75
CA ILE A 126 15.44 -24.17 -15.59
C ILE A 126 15.53 -24.94 -16.91
N GLU A 127 16.54 -24.64 -17.71
CA GLU A 127 16.79 -25.28 -19.01
C GLU A 127 17.84 -26.40 -18.91
N ASP A 128 18.58 -26.46 -17.80
CA ASP A 128 19.64 -27.43 -17.54
C ASP A 128 19.04 -28.82 -17.24
N GLU A 129 19.07 -29.71 -18.23
CA GLU A 129 18.52 -31.07 -18.12
C GLU A 129 19.34 -31.98 -17.19
N GLU A 130 20.66 -31.78 -17.08
CA GLU A 130 21.51 -32.60 -16.22
C GLU A 130 21.12 -32.41 -14.75
N LYS A 131 20.92 -31.16 -14.33
CA LYS A 131 20.42 -30.83 -12.98
C LYS A 131 19.03 -31.38 -12.71
N LYS A 132 18.13 -31.34 -13.70
CA LYS A 132 16.79 -31.92 -13.54
C LYS A 132 16.88 -33.42 -13.28
N GLN A 133 17.73 -34.13 -14.03
CA GLN A 133 17.91 -35.57 -13.84
C GLN A 133 18.56 -35.89 -12.49
N ASP A 134 19.56 -35.12 -12.06
CA ASP A 134 20.18 -35.29 -10.74
C ASP A 134 19.15 -35.11 -9.61
N ILE A 135 18.32 -34.07 -9.69
CA ILE A 135 17.25 -33.82 -8.71
C ILE A 135 16.20 -34.94 -8.74
N LEU A 136 15.75 -35.37 -9.92
CA LEU A 136 14.79 -36.46 -10.08
C LEU A 136 15.32 -37.80 -9.55
N GLY A 137 16.63 -38.06 -9.69
CA GLY A 137 17.27 -39.28 -9.17
C GLY A 137 17.38 -39.30 -7.65
N ASN A 138 17.30 -38.14 -7.00
CA ASN A 138 17.53 -38.00 -5.57
C ASN A 138 16.28 -37.66 -4.74
N ILE A 139 15.20 -37.18 -5.37
CA ILE A 139 13.96 -36.76 -4.71
C ILE A 139 12.83 -37.71 -5.08
N GLU A 140 12.15 -38.23 -4.07
CA GLU A 140 11.01 -39.13 -4.27
C GLU A 140 9.68 -38.34 -4.36
N PRO A 141 8.75 -38.76 -5.24
CA PRO A 141 7.40 -38.20 -5.26
C PRO A 141 6.68 -38.43 -3.94
N LEU A 142 5.94 -37.42 -3.49
CA LEU A 142 5.16 -37.48 -2.26
C LEU A 142 3.67 -37.75 -2.56
N LYS A 143 2.96 -38.29 -1.56
CA LYS A 143 1.53 -38.57 -1.67
C LYS A 143 0.72 -37.27 -1.60
N ASP A 144 -0.21 -37.13 -2.54
CA ASP A 144 -1.21 -36.04 -2.61
C ASP A 144 -0.59 -34.63 -2.70
N VAL A 145 0.68 -34.52 -3.11
CA VAL A 145 1.32 -33.24 -3.45
C VAL A 145 2.19 -33.38 -4.70
N CYS A 146 2.31 -32.30 -5.46
CA CYS A 146 3.32 -32.14 -6.52
C CYS A 146 4.44 -31.21 -6.04
N ILE A 147 5.69 -31.61 -6.24
CA ILE A 147 6.89 -30.86 -5.86
C ILE A 147 7.33 -30.02 -7.07
N THR A 148 7.22 -28.69 -7.00
CA THR A 148 7.76 -27.81 -8.05
C THR A 148 9.07 -27.17 -7.60
N VAL A 149 10.15 -27.46 -8.33
CA VAL A 149 11.50 -26.89 -8.08
C VAL A 149 11.60 -25.49 -8.69
N ARG A 150 11.90 -24.49 -7.85
CA ARG A 150 12.11 -23.09 -8.26
C ARG A 150 13.50 -22.88 -8.85
N THR A 151 13.67 -21.81 -9.60
CA THR A 151 14.96 -21.45 -10.22
C THR A 151 16.07 -21.30 -9.18
N GLU A 152 15.76 -20.74 -8.01
CA GLU A 152 16.69 -20.60 -6.89
C GLU A 152 17.12 -21.94 -6.28
N GLY A 153 16.32 -23.00 -6.45
CA GLY A 153 16.59 -24.35 -5.94
C GLY A 153 17.45 -25.20 -6.87
N ALA A 154 17.64 -24.80 -8.13
CA ALA A 154 18.28 -25.64 -9.14
C ALA A 154 19.75 -25.94 -8.85
N ASN A 155 20.46 -25.05 -8.15
CA ASN A 155 21.89 -25.16 -7.86
C ASN A 155 22.18 -25.38 -6.36
N VAL A 156 21.17 -25.74 -5.58
CA VAL A 156 21.29 -25.93 -4.13
C VAL A 156 21.51 -27.39 -3.83
N ASP A 157 22.29 -27.69 -2.79
CA ASP A 157 22.53 -29.07 -2.36
C ASP A 157 21.21 -29.83 -2.13
N ILE A 158 21.17 -31.07 -2.63
CA ILE A 158 20.02 -31.97 -2.52
C ILE A 158 19.56 -32.14 -1.07
N SER A 159 20.49 -32.15 -0.11
CA SER A 159 20.18 -32.26 1.32
C SER A 159 19.31 -31.09 1.83
N ILE A 160 19.58 -29.87 1.35
CA ILE A 160 18.80 -28.67 1.67
C ILE A 160 17.40 -28.77 1.04
N LEU A 161 17.30 -29.23 -0.21
CA LEU A 161 16.01 -29.46 -0.87
C LEU A 161 15.17 -30.50 -0.12
N LYS A 162 15.76 -31.64 0.27
CA LYS A 162 15.08 -32.68 1.06
C LYS A 162 14.56 -32.15 2.40
N ASN A 163 15.37 -31.35 3.09
CA ASN A 163 14.97 -30.73 4.36
C ASN A 163 13.80 -29.75 4.18
N GLU A 164 13.81 -28.93 3.12
CA GLU A 164 12.69 -28.03 2.83
C GLU A 164 11.43 -28.79 2.43
N ILE A 165 11.55 -29.83 1.58
CA ILE A 165 10.43 -30.70 1.19
C ILE A 165 9.77 -31.32 2.41
N SER A 166 10.55 -31.86 3.35
CA SER A 166 10.04 -32.45 4.58
C SER A 166 9.21 -31.45 5.39
N LYS A 167 9.74 -30.24 5.61
CA LYS A 167 9.03 -29.17 6.33
C LYS A 167 7.73 -28.75 5.64
N LEU A 168 7.76 -28.55 4.33
CA LEU A 168 6.56 -28.17 3.58
C LEU A 168 5.52 -29.30 3.57
N TYR A 169 5.98 -30.56 3.57
CA TYR A 169 5.09 -31.72 3.61
C TYR A 169 4.40 -31.87 4.97
N ASP A 170 5.12 -31.65 6.08
CA ASP A 170 4.51 -31.60 7.41
C ASP A 170 3.44 -30.49 7.50
N GLU A 171 3.71 -29.34 6.88
CA GLU A 171 2.74 -28.24 6.79
C GLU A 171 1.51 -28.61 5.96
N PHE A 172 1.71 -29.27 4.81
CA PHE A 172 0.61 -29.83 4.03
C PHE A 172 -0.22 -30.83 4.82
N GLN A 173 0.40 -31.77 5.53
CA GLN A 173 -0.30 -32.76 6.35
C GLN A 173 -1.14 -32.10 7.45
N ASN A 174 -0.62 -31.03 8.06
CA ASN A 174 -1.37 -30.23 9.02
C ASN A 174 -2.57 -29.53 8.38
N ILE A 175 -2.41 -28.95 7.18
CA ILE A 175 -3.51 -28.34 6.42
C ILE A 175 -4.56 -29.38 6.05
N ASP A 176 -4.16 -30.54 5.53
CA ASP A 176 -5.05 -31.64 5.12
C ASP A 176 -5.83 -32.20 6.31
N LYS A 177 -5.16 -32.42 7.45
CA LYS A 177 -5.80 -32.80 8.71
C LYS A 177 -6.85 -31.77 9.15
N LYS A 178 -6.50 -30.48 9.13
CA LYS A 178 -7.45 -29.42 9.47
C LYS A 178 -8.61 -29.35 8.46
N MET A 179 -8.36 -29.53 7.17
CA MET A 179 -9.38 -29.54 6.12
C MET A 179 -10.44 -30.64 6.39
N LYS A 180 -9.98 -31.85 6.72
CA LYS A 180 -10.84 -33.02 6.95
C LYS A 180 -11.59 -32.99 8.28
N HIS A 181 -10.96 -32.51 9.36
CA HIS A 181 -11.49 -32.69 10.72
C HIS A 181 -12.02 -31.41 11.37
N SER A 182 -11.75 -30.23 10.82
CA SER A 182 -12.24 -28.99 11.42
C SER A 182 -13.70 -28.76 11.07
N LEU A 183 -14.47 -28.29 12.06
CA LEU A 183 -15.83 -27.82 11.87
C LEU A 183 -15.83 -26.42 11.25
N GLY A 184 -16.76 -26.19 10.33
CA GLY A 184 -16.97 -24.89 9.71
C GLY A 184 -15.85 -24.41 8.78
N VAL A 185 -16.00 -23.17 8.34
CA VAL A 185 -15.03 -22.44 7.51
C VAL A 185 -13.98 -21.78 8.40
N LYS A 186 -12.71 -21.79 7.98
CA LYS A 186 -11.63 -21.10 8.69
C LYS A 186 -10.35 -20.99 7.86
N LYS A 187 -9.46 -20.08 8.28
CA LYS A 187 -8.07 -20.02 7.81
C LYS A 187 -7.30 -21.28 8.24
N LEU A 188 -6.56 -21.86 7.31
CA LEU A 188 -5.75 -23.08 7.51
C LEU A 188 -4.25 -22.80 7.47
N TYR A 189 -3.83 -21.84 6.64
CA TYR A 189 -2.44 -21.42 6.46
C TYR A 189 -2.37 -19.94 6.11
N GLY A 190 -1.22 -19.33 6.44
CA GLY A 190 -0.90 -17.97 6.04
C GLY A 190 -0.77 -16.97 7.20
N GLU A 191 -0.55 -17.46 8.43
CA GLU A 191 -0.24 -16.59 9.55
C GLU A 191 1.08 -15.84 9.31
N ASP A 192 1.02 -14.50 9.36
CA ASP A 192 2.17 -13.61 9.17
C ASP A 192 2.93 -13.88 7.85
N LEU A 193 2.19 -14.05 6.75
CA LEU A 193 2.73 -14.32 5.41
C LEU A 193 3.75 -13.28 4.97
N THR A 194 3.58 -12.02 5.35
CA THR A 194 4.51 -10.96 4.98
C THR A 194 5.90 -11.20 5.55
N LEU A 195 5.99 -11.54 6.85
CA LEU A 195 7.28 -11.89 7.46
C LEU A 195 7.86 -13.15 6.82
N THR A 196 7.04 -14.18 6.57
CA THR A 196 7.48 -15.43 5.93
C THR A 196 8.04 -15.17 4.52
N LYS A 197 7.33 -14.41 3.67
CA LYS A 197 7.75 -14.05 2.31
C LYS A 197 9.01 -13.20 2.30
N LEU A 198 9.15 -12.28 3.26
CA LEU A 198 10.35 -11.47 3.44
C LEU A 198 11.56 -12.39 3.71
N LEU A 199 11.44 -13.30 4.68
CA LEU A 199 12.48 -14.25 5.05
C LEU A 199 12.91 -15.14 3.87
N MET A 200 11.94 -15.63 3.08
CA MET A 200 12.21 -16.44 1.88
C MET A 200 13.00 -15.71 0.79
N ASN A 201 12.93 -14.37 0.75
CA ASN A 201 13.60 -13.58 -0.29
C ASN A 201 15.11 -13.40 -0.07
N PHE A 202 15.64 -13.73 1.10
CA PHE A 202 17.06 -13.54 1.40
C PHE A 202 17.95 -14.62 0.78
N SER A 203 19.02 -14.18 0.10
CA SER A 203 20.08 -15.07 -0.42
C SER A 203 21.09 -15.41 0.68
N GLY A 204 21.78 -16.54 0.54
CA GLY A 204 22.69 -17.09 1.56
C GLY A 204 24.06 -16.40 1.66
N GLU A 205 24.38 -15.45 0.77
CA GLU A 205 25.74 -14.91 0.65
C GLU A 205 26.02 -13.71 1.57
N GLU A 206 25.00 -12.92 1.94
CA GLU A 206 25.18 -11.74 2.81
C GLU A 206 24.87 -12.07 4.28
N ILE A 207 25.71 -11.58 5.20
CA ILE A 207 25.41 -11.60 6.64
C ILE A 207 24.31 -10.57 6.92
N ILE A 208 23.19 -11.03 7.46
CA ILE A 208 22.02 -10.22 7.78
C ILE A 208 21.81 -10.25 9.29
N LYS A 209 21.68 -9.08 9.92
CA LYS A 209 21.21 -8.98 11.30
C LYS A 209 19.71 -8.69 11.32
N ILE A 210 18.97 -9.43 12.14
CA ILE A 210 17.52 -9.30 12.29
C ILE A 210 17.21 -8.97 13.74
N TYR A 211 16.66 -7.79 13.96
CA TYR A 211 16.17 -7.32 15.25
C TYR A 211 14.65 -7.53 15.32
N VAL A 212 14.18 -8.18 16.38
CA VAL A 212 12.76 -8.45 16.64
C VAL A 212 12.38 -7.94 18.03
N ASP A 213 11.18 -7.41 18.21
CA ASP A 213 10.75 -6.78 19.48
C ASP A 213 9.83 -7.65 20.35
N ASN A 214 9.52 -8.88 19.93
CA ASN A 214 8.62 -9.78 20.66
C ASN A 214 9.01 -11.26 20.50
N ASP A 215 8.56 -12.09 21.44
CA ASP A 215 8.92 -13.52 21.51
C ASP A 215 8.35 -14.34 20.35
N ILE A 216 7.13 -14.04 19.90
CA ILE A 216 6.46 -14.79 18.83
C ILE A 216 7.25 -14.66 17.51
N ASP A 217 7.62 -13.44 17.15
CA ASP A 217 8.43 -13.19 15.95
C ASP A 217 9.87 -13.71 16.13
N PHE A 218 10.44 -13.65 17.34
CA PHE A 218 11.76 -14.23 17.62
C PHE A 218 11.80 -15.74 17.37
N ASP A 219 10.85 -16.49 17.90
CA ASP A 219 10.77 -17.94 17.71
C ASP A 219 10.57 -18.29 16.23
N LYS A 220 9.71 -17.53 15.54
CA LYS A 220 9.43 -17.73 14.11
C LYS A 220 10.67 -17.47 13.25
N VAL A 221 11.32 -16.32 13.42
CA VAL A 221 12.53 -15.96 12.67
C VAL A 221 13.68 -16.92 13.01
N SER A 222 13.82 -17.32 14.28
CA SER A 222 14.80 -18.32 14.72
C SER A 222 14.57 -19.68 14.09
N GLY A 223 13.31 -20.13 14.02
CA GLY A 223 12.93 -21.36 13.33
C GLY A 223 13.31 -21.34 11.85
N PHE A 224 13.16 -20.19 11.18
CA PHE A 224 13.59 -20.00 9.79
C PHE A 224 15.11 -19.99 9.63
N ALA A 225 15.84 -19.33 10.54
CA ALA A 225 17.30 -19.22 10.48
C ALA A 225 18.03 -20.50 10.91
N LYS A 226 17.35 -21.53 11.44
CA LYS A 226 17.99 -22.82 11.75
C LYS A 226 18.68 -23.39 10.51
N GLY A 227 20.01 -23.51 10.59
CA GLY A 227 20.85 -23.99 9.48
C GLY A 227 21.34 -22.91 8.52
N GLN A 228 21.09 -21.61 8.81
CA GLN A 228 21.58 -20.48 8.03
C GLN A 228 22.53 -19.63 8.89
N GLU A 229 23.84 -19.88 8.76
CA GLU A 229 24.87 -19.17 9.56
C GLU A 229 24.98 -17.68 9.24
N ASN A 230 24.49 -17.27 8.06
CA ASN A 230 24.50 -15.88 7.62
C ASN A 230 23.39 -15.03 8.28
N LEU A 231 22.40 -15.64 8.96
CA LEU A 231 21.34 -14.92 9.66
C LEU A 231 21.64 -14.82 11.16
N LYS A 232 21.84 -13.60 11.65
CA LYS A 232 22.04 -13.30 13.07
C LYS A 232 20.78 -12.64 13.62
N ILE A 233 20.17 -13.26 14.63
CA ILE A 233 18.90 -12.78 15.19
C ILE A 233 19.16 -12.24 16.60
N GLU A 234 18.61 -11.07 16.89
CA GLU A 234 18.71 -10.42 18.19
C GLU A 234 17.31 -9.99 18.65
N LYS A 235 16.92 -10.43 19.84
CA LYS A 235 15.71 -9.93 20.49
C LYS A 235 16.02 -8.59 21.13
N TYR A 236 15.25 -7.58 20.78
CA TYR A 236 15.36 -6.24 21.33
C TYR A 236 14.44 -6.10 22.55
N GLU A 237 15.03 -5.84 23.72
CA GLU A 237 14.31 -5.74 25.01
C GLU A 237 14.39 -4.33 25.65
N GLY A 238 14.69 -3.31 24.84
CA GLY A 238 14.78 -1.94 25.32
C GLY A 238 13.43 -1.32 25.74
N HIS A 239 13.48 -0.29 26.59
CA HIS A 239 12.28 0.44 27.03
C HIS A 239 11.67 1.31 25.92
N ARG A 240 12.51 1.91 25.06
CA ARG A 240 12.04 2.59 23.84
C ARG A 240 11.61 1.54 22.83
N ARG A 241 10.71 1.89 21.92
CA ARG A 241 10.29 1.00 20.84
C ARG A 241 11.40 0.79 19.81
N LEU A 242 11.44 -0.37 19.15
CA LEU A 242 12.51 -0.77 18.24
C LEU A 242 12.78 0.30 17.16
N PHE A 243 11.77 0.73 16.40
CA PHE A 243 11.97 1.71 15.33
C PHE A 243 12.40 3.08 15.86
N ASP A 244 11.90 3.47 17.04
CA ASP A 244 12.26 4.74 17.68
C ASP A 244 13.72 4.73 18.17
N PHE A 245 14.18 3.63 18.78
CA PHE A 245 15.55 3.45 19.24
C PHE A 245 16.57 3.51 18.09
N TYR A 246 16.29 2.85 16.97
CA TYR A 246 17.15 2.85 15.77
C TYR A 246 16.94 4.04 14.83
N GLY A 247 16.12 5.03 15.23
CA GLY A 247 15.87 6.26 14.46
C GLY A 247 15.04 6.08 13.17
N ILE A 248 14.46 4.89 12.96
CA ILE A 248 13.68 4.52 11.78
C ILE A 248 12.38 5.33 11.71
N GLU A 249 11.73 5.59 12.84
CA GLU A 249 10.47 6.35 12.89
C GLU A 249 10.65 7.75 12.26
N LYS A 250 11.78 8.42 12.53
CA LYS A 250 12.11 9.73 11.94
C LYS A 250 12.35 9.65 10.44
N GLU A 251 12.92 8.56 9.94
CA GLU A 251 13.13 8.34 8.52
C GLU A 251 11.80 8.07 7.80
N LEU A 252 10.93 7.24 8.39
CA LEU A 252 9.60 6.94 7.84
C LEU A 252 8.71 8.20 7.80
N LEU A 253 8.70 9.03 8.84
CA LEU A 253 7.92 10.28 8.87
C LEU A 253 8.31 11.25 7.75
N LYS A 254 9.57 11.26 7.32
CA LYS A 254 10.03 12.09 6.19
C LYS A 254 9.45 11.62 4.84
N LEU A 255 9.11 10.34 4.72
CA LEU A 255 8.53 9.77 3.51
C LEU A 255 7.10 10.28 3.22
N ARG A 256 6.47 11.02 4.14
CA ARG A 256 5.19 11.70 3.86
C ARG A 256 5.36 12.87 2.89
N HIS A 257 6.54 13.50 2.85
CA HIS A 257 6.78 14.59 1.91
C HIS A 257 6.84 14.05 0.48
N ASN A 258 6.09 14.65 -0.44
CA ASN A 258 6.06 14.24 -1.84
C ASN A 258 7.33 14.63 -2.62
N LYS A 259 8.03 15.70 -2.21
CA LYS A 259 9.26 16.16 -2.83
C LYS A 259 10.50 15.47 -2.26
N VAL A 260 11.34 14.91 -3.14
CA VAL A 260 12.62 14.26 -2.80
C VAL A 260 13.75 14.91 -3.60
N ASN A 261 14.73 15.49 -2.92
CA ASN A 261 15.87 16.13 -3.58
C ASN A 261 16.89 15.11 -4.07
N LEU A 262 17.48 15.38 -5.23
CA LEU A 262 18.58 14.62 -5.82
C LEU A 262 19.92 15.31 -5.47
N GLN A 263 20.98 14.52 -5.38
CA GLN A 263 22.37 14.96 -5.15
C GLN A 263 22.86 15.91 -6.26
N CYS A 264 22.44 15.73 -7.51
CA CYS A 264 22.76 16.65 -8.60
C CYS A 264 22.12 18.04 -8.46
N GLY A 265 21.17 18.22 -7.53
CA GLY A 265 20.44 19.48 -7.31
C GLY A 265 19.07 19.54 -8.00
N GLY A 266 18.70 18.48 -8.74
CA GLY A 266 17.34 18.22 -9.16
C GLY A 266 16.46 17.69 -8.02
N TYR A 267 15.23 17.32 -8.34
CA TYR A 267 14.30 16.70 -7.40
C TYR A 267 13.21 15.93 -8.14
N ILE A 268 12.60 14.97 -7.45
CA ILE A 268 11.38 14.30 -7.90
C ILE A 268 10.20 14.70 -7.02
N VAL A 269 8.99 14.71 -7.59
CA VAL A 269 7.73 14.93 -6.87
C VAL A 269 6.86 13.70 -7.04
N ILE A 270 6.41 13.10 -5.94
CA ILE A 270 5.62 11.85 -5.93
C ILE A 270 4.22 12.16 -5.44
N ASP A 271 3.26 12.21 -6.35
CA ASP A 271 1.86 12.49 -6.03
C ASP A 271 0.99 11.24 -6.14
N ARG A 272 0.01 11.15 -5.23
CA ARG A 272 -0.99 10.09 -5.19
C ARG A 272 -2.29 10.61 -5.80
N THR A 273 -2.81 9.89 -6.78
CA THR A 273 -4.17 10.08 -7.30
C THR A 273 -5.08 8.98 -6.76
N GLU A 274 -6.35 8.99 -7.16
CA GLU A 274 -7.30 7.93 -6.80
C GLU A 274 -6.87 6.55 -7.30
N ALA A 275 -6.33 6.46 -8.52
CA ALA A 275 -6.07 5.18 -9.20
C ALA A 275 -4.59 4.82 -9.35
N MET A 276 -3.69 5.82 -9.29
CA MET A 276 -2.27 5.64 -9.61
C MET A 276 -1.36 6.64 -8.89
N TYR A 277 -0.06 6.37 -8.90
CA TYR A 277 0.95 7.33 -8.48
C TYR A 277 1.58 8.00 -9.70
N VAL A 278 1.85 9.30 -9.59
CA VAL A 278 2.52 10.10 -10.62
C VAL A 278 3.83 10.62 -10.04
N ILE A 279 4.92 10.46 -10.78
CA ILE A 279 6.25 10.91 -10.38
C ILE A 279 6.80 11.86 -11.44
N ASP A 280 7.03 13.10 -11.06
CA ASP A 280 7.59 14.15 -11.91
C ASP A 280 9.06 14.39 -11.60
N VAL A 281 9.90 14.59 -12.63
CA VAL A 281 11.35 14.78 -12.50
C VAL A 281 11.74 16.19 -12.91
N ASN A 282 12.43 16.91 -12.01
CA ASN A 282 12.85 18.29 -12.22
C ASN A 282 14.37 18.46 -12.11
N SER A 283 14.95 19.26 -13.01
CA SER A 283 16.39 19.60 -12.99
C SER A 283 16.79 20.56 -11.87
N GLY A 284 15.85 21.33 -11.34
CA GLY A 284 16.06 22.20 -10.18
C GLY A 284 17.26 23.14 -10.33
N LYS A 285 18.23 23.05 -9.41
CA LYS A 285 19.46 23.88 -9.40
C LYS A 285 20.66 23.19 -10.08
N ASN A 286 20.46 22.10 -10.82
CA ASN A 286 21.54 21.42 -11.52
C ASN A 286 22.01 22.24 -12.74
N ILE A 287 22.95 23.18 -12.52
CA ILE A 287 23.54 24.06 -13.55
C ILE A 287 25.06 23.83 -13.67
N LYS A 288 25.57 22.69 -13.18
CA LYS A 288 27.03 22.45 -13.10
C LYS A 288 27.67 22.16 -14.47
N GLU A 289 26.91 21.58 -15.39
CA GLU A 289 27.37 21.17 -16.71
C GLU A 289 27.16 22.27 -17.76
N LYS A 290 28.13 22.42 -18.69
CA LYS A 290 28.00 23.36 -19.83
C LYS A 290 27.03 22.86 -20.91
N SER A 291 26.68 21.57 -20.90
CA SER A 291 25.83 20.93 -21.90
C SER A 291 24.48 20.55 -21.32
N PHE A 292 23.43 21.22 -21.80
CA PHE A 292 22.04 20.99 -21.40
C PHE A 292 21.63 19.51 -21.50
N ASN A 293 22.01 18.82 -22.57
CA ASN A 293 21.67 17.41 -22.77
C ASN A 293 22.34 16.48 -21.75
N LYS A 294 23.54 16.83 -21.26
CA LYS A 294 24.26 16.02 -20.26
C LYS A 294 23.65 16.20 -18.87
N THR A 295 23.26 17.42 -18.52
CA THR A 295 22.50 17.73 -17.30
C THR A 295 21.20 16.94 -17.22
N ILE A 296 20.44 16.88 -18.32
CA ILE A 296 19.16 16.13 -18.38
C ILE A 296 19.41 14.64 -18.15
N LEU A 297 20.36 14.05 -18.87
CA LEU A 297 20.68 12.64 -18.73
C LEU A 297 21.13 12.31 -17.29
N GLU A 298 22.05 13.09 -16.72
CA GLU A 298 22.51 12.90 -15.34
C GLU A 298 21.35 12.97 -14.35
N THR A 299 20.47 13.98 -14.49
CA THR A 299 19.30 14.14 -13.62
C THR A 299 18.34 12.96 -13.75
N ASN A 300 18.02 12.52 -14.96
CA ASN A 300 17.11 11.38 -15.19
C ASN A 300 17.71 10.06 -14.69
N LEU A 301 19.02 9.85 -14.80
CA LEU A 301 19.69 8.65 -14.27
C LEU A 301 19.67 8.62 -12.75
N GLU A 302 19.88 9.76 -12.09
CA GLU A 302 19.78 9.85 -10.65
C GLU A 302 18.32 9.69 -10.18
N ALA A 303 17.38 10.32 -10.87
CA ALA A 303 15.96 10.16 -10.63
C ALA A 303 15.53 8.69 -10.77
N ALA A 304 15.96 7.97 -11.81
CA ALA A 304 15.62 6.56 -12.01
C ALA A 304 16.06 5.66 -10.83
N LYS A 305 17.22 5.96 -10.23
CA LYS A 305 17.72 5.26 -9.03
C LYS A 305 16.88 5.60 -7.80
N GLU A 306 16.65 6.90 -7.56
CA GLU A 306 15.90 7.38 -6.40
C GLU A 306 14.42 6.97 -6.47
N ILE A 307 13.81 6.99 -7.65
CA ILE A 307 12.45 6.51 -7.88
C ILE A 307 12.32 5.04 -7.48
N GLY A 308 13.23 4.18 -7.93
CA GLY A 308 13.22 2.77 -7.53
C GLY A 308 13.32 2.59 -6.01
N LYS A 309 14.17 3.40 -5.34
CA LYS A 309 14.29 3.43 -3.87
C LYS A 309 12.99 3.90 -3.22
N GLN A 310 12.38 4.99 -3.68
CA GLN A 310 11.16 5.56 -3.12
C GLN A 310 9.94 4.65 -3.33
N ILE A 311 9.84 3.95 -4.47
CA ILE A 311 8.79 2.95 -4.72
C ILE A 311 8.81 1.87 -3.63
N ARG A 312 9.98 1.35 -3.27
CA ARG A 312 10.11 0.35 -2.18
C ARG A 312 9.93 0.94 -0.80
N LEU A 313 10.54 2.10 -0.52
CA LEU A 313 10.45 2.75 0.79
C LEU A 313 9.02 3.11 1.17
N ARG A 314 8.26 3.67 0.21
CA ARG A 314 6.86 4.07 0.41
C ARG A 314 5.88 2.93 0.15
N ASN A 315 6.40 1.78 -0.30
CA ASN A 315 5.63 0.62 -0.74
C ASN A 315 4.53 0.99 -1.77
N LEU A 316 4.91 1.78 -2.77
CA LEU A 316 4.00 2.19 -3.85
C LEU A 316 3.58 0.96 -4.66
N SER A 317 2.30 0.83 -4.93
CA SER A 317 1.69 -0.35 -5.56
C SER A 317 0.65 0.08 -6.58
N GLY A 318 0.30 -0.82 -7.51
CA GLY A 318 -0.61 -0.51 -8.61
C GLY A 318 0.12 0.11 -9.79
N ILE A 319 -0.54 1.07 -10.45
CA ILE A 319 0.01 1.80 -11.59
C ILE A 319 0.84 2.98 -11.06
N ILE A 320 2.06 3.11 -11.58
CA ILE A 320 2.96 4.23 -11.30
C ILE A 320 3.39 4.79 -12.64
N VAL A 321 3.20 6.09 -12.85
CA VAL A 321 3.59 6.81 -14.06
C VAL A 321 4.75 7.73 -13.71
N ILE A 322 5.80 7.72 -14.52
CA ILE A 322 6.98 8.56 -14.34
C ILE A 322 7.10 9.49 -15.55
N ASP A 323 7.17 10.79 -15.29
CA ASP A 323 7.44 11.85 -16.25
C ASP A 323 8.91 12.27 -16.11
N PHE A 324 9.77 11.71 -16.96
CA PHE A 324 11.19 12.08 -17.01
C PHE A 324 11.37 13.36 -17.81
N ILE A 325 12.43 14.11 -17.53
CA ILE A 325 12.74 15.31 -18.32
C ILE A 325 12.99 14.93 -19.78
N ASP A 326 12.38 15.66 -20.71
CA ASP A 326 12.47 15.43 -22.15
C ASP A 326 13.90 15.24 -22.66
N MET A 327 14.15 14.08 -23.27
CA MET A 327 15.42 13.73 -23.90
C MET A 327 15.32 13.83 -25.42
N ARG A 328 16.13 14.72 -26.02
CA ARG A 328 16.20 14.91 -27.48
C ARG A 328 16.80 13.71 -28.21
N ASP A 329 17.81 13.09 -27.61
CA ASP A 329 18.43 11.89 -28.13
C ASP A 329 17.70 10.65 -27.59
N LYS A 330 17.03 9.92 -28.49
CA LYS A 330 16.25 8.74 -28.11
C LYS A 330 17.12 7.62 -27.54
N SER A 331 18.42 7.56 -27.86
CA SER A 331 19.33 6.55 -27.30
C SER A 331 19.50 6.70 -25.78
N GLN A 332 19.33 7.91 -25.25
CA GLN A 332 19.39 8.18 -23.81
C GLN A 332 18.24 7.52 -23.04
N ARG A 333 17.09 7.30 -23.70
CA ARG A 333 15.92 6.64 -23.10
C ARG A 333 16.26 5.23 -22.64
N ASP A 334 17.01 4.48 -23.45
CA ASP A 334 17.40 3.10 -23.11
C ASP A 334 18.32 3.08 -21.88
N ILE A 335 19.24 4.03 -21.77
CA ILE A 335 20.14 4.17 -20.61
C ILE A 335 19.34 4.45 -19.32
N VAL A 336 18.36 5.36 -19.39
CA VAL A 336 17.47 5.67 -18.25
C VAL A 336 16.59 4.47 -17.89
N MET A 337 16.05 3.77 -18.89
CA MET A 337 15.27 2.55 -18.68
C MET A 337 16.08 1.47 -17.98
N ASP A 338 17.35 1.29 -18.34
CA ASP A 338 18.21 0.28 -17.73
C ASP A 338 18.58 0.66 -16.30
N ALA A 339 18.82 1.94 -16.02
CA ALA A 339 18.99 2.43 -14.65
C ALA A 339 17.74 2.19 -13.78
N LEU A 340 16.54 2.39 -14.32
CA LEU A 340 15.28 2.15 -13.62
C LEU A 340 15.02 0.65 -13.40
N LYS A 341 15.32 -0.21 -14.38
CA LYS A 341 15.22 -1.67 -14.23
C LYS A 341 16.17 -2.19 -13.16
N GLU A 342 17.43 -1.73 -13.17
CA GLU A 342 18.40 -2.13 -12.16
C GLU A 342 17.98 -1.65 -10.76
N SER A 343 17.46 -0.42 -10.65
CA SER A 343 17.01 0.11 -9.37
C SER A 343 15.84 -0.67 -8.77
N LEU A 344 15.00 -1.33 -9.58
CA LEU A 344 13.85 -2.14 -9.18
C LEU A 344 14.10 -3.66 -9.24
N LYS A 345 15.33 -4.10 -9.51
CA LYS A 345 15.68 -5.52 -9.63
C LYS A 345 15.38 -6.33 -8.36
N LEU A 346 15.49 -5.69 -7.19
CA LEU A 346 15.18 -6.30 -5.90
C LEU A 346 13.69 -6.64 -5.73
N ASP A 347 12.77 -5.99 -6.47
CA ASP A 347 11.35 -6.34 -6.49
C ASP A 347 11.05 -7.65 -7.26
N LYS A 348 12.04 -8.23 -7.95
CA LYS A 348 11.94 -9.49 -8.71
C LYS A 348 10.69 -9.51 -9.61
N GLY A 349 9.86 -10.55 -9.51
CA GLY A 349 8.64 -10.75 -10.30
C GLY A 349 7.41 -9.95 -9.83
N ASN A 350 7.58 -8.97 -8.94
CA ASN A 350 6.49 -8.14 -8.45
C ASN A 350 6.28 -6.88 -9.29
N VAL A 351 7.25 -6.52 -10.12
CA VAL A 351 7.23 -5.30 -10.93
C VAL A 351 7.28 -5.63 -12.42
N LYS A 352 6.52 -4.88 -13.20
CA LYS A 352 6.59 -4.85 -14.66
C LYS A 352 6.78 -3.41 -15.11
N ILE A 353 7.87 -3.15 -15.81
CA ILE A 353 8.21 -1.83 -16.34
C ILE A 353 7.91 -1.86 -17.85
N PHE A 354 7.14 -0.89 -18.31
CA PHE A 354 6.81 -0.72 -19.73
C PHE A 354 7.77 0.31 -20.36
N PRO A 355 8.06 0.20 -21.67
CA PRO A 355 8.91 1.18 -22.35
C PRO A 355 8.27 2.57 -22.35
N PHE A 356 9.06 3.58 -22.70
CA PHE A 356 8.58 4.94 -22.96
C PHE A 356 7.38 4.93 -23.91
N THR A 357 6.34 5.66 -23.52
CA THR A 357 5.15 5.87 -24.33
C THR A 357 5.38 6.93 -25.41
N GLN A 358 4.39 7.17 -26.27
CA GLN A 358 4.44 8.26 -27.25
C GLN A 358 4.37 9.65 -26.60
N LEU A 359 3.92 9.74 -25.35
CA LEU A 359 3.92 10.96 -24.54
C LEU A 359 5.20 11.09 -23.70
N ASP A 360 6.22 10.27 -23.96
CA ASP A 360 7.49 10.23 -23.23
C ASP A 360 7.38 9.91 -21.72
N LEU A 361 6.25 9.32 -21.31
CA LEU A 361 6.04 8.77 -19.97
C LEU A 361 6.51 7.32 -19.87
N VAL A 362 6.95 6.90 -18.68
CA VAL A 362 7.24 5.50 -18.33
C VAL A 362 6.16 4.98 -17.38
N GLN A 363 5.69 3.74 -17.62
CA GLN A 363 4.67 3.11 -16.78
C GLN A 363 5.24 1.90 -16.05
N ILE A 364 4.84 1.74 -14.79
CA ILE A 364 5.16 0.59 -13.95
C ILE A 364 3.86 0.01 -13.41
N ALA A 365 3.75 -1.31 -13.45
CA ALA A 365 2.76 -2.06 -12.69
C ALA A 365 3.47 -2.84 -11.59
N ARG A 366 3.20 -2.51 -10.32
CA ARG A 366 3.76 -3.19 -9.14
C ARG A 366 2.67 -3.87 -8.32
N LYS A 367 2.86 -5.13 -7.95
CA LYS A 367 1.90 -5.89 -7.12
C LYS A 367 1.83 -5.28 -5.70
N ARG A 368 0.63 -5.27 -5.11
CA ARG A 368 0.41 -4.83 -3.73
C ARG A 368 1.04 -5.81 -2.73
N GLN A 369 1.75 -5.27 -1.74
CA GLN A 369 2.38 -6.02 -0.65
C GLN A 369 2.20 -5.27 0.67
N GLY A 370 1.01 -5.34 1.27
CA GLY A 370 0.68 -4.55 2.47
C GLY A 370 0.25 -3.11 2.12
N LYS A 371 0.31 -2.21 3.11
CA LYS A 371 -0.07 -0.80 2.98
C LYS A 371 1.07 0.05 2.42
N SER A 372 0.74 1.07 1.63
CA SER A 372 1.69 2.14 1.36
C SER A 372 1.91 3.00 2.61
N ILE A 373 2.99 3.78 2.63
CA ILE A 373 3.26 4.67 3.77
C ILE A 373 2.12 5.68 4.00
N TYR A 374 1.48 6.13 2.91
CA TYR A 374 0.35 7.06 2.96
C TYR A 374 -0.88 6.39 3.60
N GLU A 375 -1.22 5.17 3.16
CA GLU A 375 -2.35 4.41 3.73
C GLU A 375 -2.15 4.02 5.20
N TYR A 376 -0.89 3.95 5.65
CA TYR A 376 -0.56 3.67 7.04
C TYR A 376 -0.55 4.92 7.92
N MET A 377 0.00 6.04 7.43
CA MET A 377 0.26 7.23 8.25
C MET A 377 -0.78 8.34 8.11
N GLU A 378 -1.62 8.32 7.08
CA GLU A 378 -2.51 9.43 6.73
C GLU A 378 -3.99 9.02 6.80
N GLU A 379 -4.82 9.96 7.20
CA GLU A 379 -6.28 9.88 7.15
C GLU A 379 -6.82 11.00 6.26
N GLU A 380 -8.01 10.80 5.67
CA GLU A 380 -8.60 11.84 4.83
C GLU A 380 -9.05 13.04 5.65
N CYS A 381 -8.68 14.24 5.20
CA CYS A 381 -9.16 15.47 5.81
C CYS A 381 -10.69 15.57 5.69
N ASN A 382 -11.39 15.70 6.81
CA ASN A 382 -12.86 15.77 6.84
C ASN A 382 -13.45 16.95 6.06
N LEU A 383 -12.70 18.04 5.93
CA LEU A 383 -13.12 19.26 5.23
C LEU A 383 -12.96 19.13 3.71
N CYS A 384 -11.72 18.94 3.24
CA CYS A 384 -11.44 18.93 1.80
C CYS A 384 -11.57 17.54 1.16
N LYS A 385 -11.82 16.49 1.95
CA LYS A 385 -11.83 15.08 1.53
C LYS A 385 -10.54 14.68 0.82
N GLY A 386 -9.41 15.01 1.46
CA GLY A 386 -8.07 14.72 0.94
C GLY A 386 -7.57 15.63 -0.19
N ARG A 387 -8.38 16.59 -0.68
CA ARG A 387 -7.95 17.51 -1.77
C ARG A 387 -6.82 18.47 -1.39
N GLY A 388 -6.66 18.78 -0.10
CA GLY A 388 -5.70 19.78 0.39
C GLY A 388 -6.03 21.22 -0.03
N ILE A 389 -7.25 21.49 -0.48
CA ILE A 389 -7.69 22.77 -1.00
C ILE A 389 -8.98 23.18 -0.28
N ILE A 390 -9.04 24.42 0.19
CA ILE A 390 -10.26 25.07 0.70
C ILE A 390 -10.74 26.15 -0.30
N LEU A 391 -12.01 26.52 -0.23
CA LEU A 391 -12.53 27.62 -1.05
C LEU A 391 -11.84 28.94 -0.66
N LYS A 392 -11.64 29.83 -1.66
CA LYS A 392 -11.13 31.18 -1.37
C LYS A 392 -12.17 31.94 -0.55
N LEU A 393 -11.72 32.66 0.48
CA LEU A 393 -12.59 33.50 1.31
C LEU A 393 -13.42 34.47 0.45
N SER A 394 -12.79 35.11 -0.54
CA SER A 394 -13.49 36.03 -1.47
C SER A 394 -14.62 35.39 -2.27
N TYR A 395 -14.52 34.08 -2.55
CA TYR A 395 -15.61 33.35 -3.18
C TYR A 395 -16.75 33.10 -2.18
N ILE A 396 -16.43 32.74 -0.94
CA ILE A 396 -17.42 32.59 0.15
C ILE A 396 -18.13 33.92 0.44
N GLU A 397 -17.40 35.02 0.53
CA GLU A 397 -17.94 36.37 0.74
C GLU A 397 -18.97 36.72 -0.34
N GLY A 398 -18.65 36.47 -1.62
CA GLY A 398 -19.59 36.68 -2.71
C GLY A 398 -20.83 35.78 -2.65
N LEU A 399 -20.71 34.54 -2.17
CA LEU A 399 -21.87 33.67 -1.96
C LEU A 399 -22.77 34.19 -0.82
N ILE A 400 -22.18 34.57 0.32
CA ILE A 400 -22.91 35.14 1.45
C ILE A 400 -23.67 36.40 1.02
N LYS A 401 -23.01 37.28 0.27
CA LYS A 401 -23.62 38.49 -0.29
C LYS A 401 -24.86 38.16 -1.12
N ASN A 402 -24.76 37.20 -2.03
CA ASN A 402 -25.88 36.81 -2.87
C ASN A 402 -27.06 36.29 -2.04
N ASP A 403 -26.79 35.53 -0.97
CA ASP A 403 -27.83 35.03 -0.08
C ASP A 403 -28.49 36.15 0.75
N ILE A 404 -27.70 37.11 1.26
CA ILE A 404 -28.21 38.30 1.95
C ILE A 404 -29.13 39.10 1.02
N VAL A 405 -28.65 39.44 -0.19
CA VAL A 405 -29.41 40.22 -1.17
C VAL A 405 -30.71 39.50 -1.54
N ARG A 406 -30.65 38.19 -1.82
CA ARG A 406 -31.83 37.39 -2.13
C ARG A 406 -32.87 37.42 -1.01
N MET A 407 -32.45 37.18 0.23
CA MET A 407 -33.36 37.17 1.39
C MET A 407 -33.93 38.57 1.69
N GLN A 408 -33.16 39.62 1.44
CA GLN A 408 -33.61 40.99 1.60
C GLN A 408 -34.67 41.36 0.54
N GLU A 409 -34.46 40.99 -0.73
CA GLU A 409 -35.43 41.24 -1.81
C GLU A 409 -36.73 40.45 -1.61
N GLU A 410 -36.64 39.18 -1.22
CA GLU A 410 -37.82 38.31 -1.09
C GLU A 410 -38.65 38.58 0.17
N SER A 411 -38.01 38.96 1.28
CA SER A 411 -38.65 38.98 2.60
C SER A 411 -38.38 40.24 3.42
N SER A 412 -37.68 41.24 2.89
CA SER A 412 -37.32 42.49 3.60
C SER A 412 -36.60 42.26 4.94
N ILE A 413 -35.85 41.15 5.04
CA ILE A 413 -35.10 40.77 6.25
C ILE A 413 -33.73 41.46 6.24
N ASN A 414 -33.33 42.03 7.38
CA ASN A 414 -32.04 42.71 7.55
C ASN A 414 -31.19 42.10 8.69
N CYS A 415 -31.56 40.91 9.18
CA CYS A 415 -30.90 40.27 10.31
C CYS A 415 -30.55 38.83 9.96
N PHE A 416 -29.26 38.48 10.07
CA PHE A 416 -28.75 37.19 9.59
C PHE A 416 -27.82 36.55 10.61
N HIS A 417 -27.97 35.24 10.77
CA HIS A 417 -27.00 34.40 11.44
C HIS A 417 -26.15 33.69 10.40
N ILE A 418 -24.84 33.95 10.44
CA ILE A 418 -23.86 33.35 9.54
C ILE A 418 -22.95 32.45 10.35
N GLN A 419 -22.99 31.16 10.02
CA GLN A 419 -22.01 30.17 10.44
C GLN A 419 -20.96 30.05 9.36
N ILE A 420 -19.70 30.30 9.66
CA ILE A 420 -18.60 30.11 8.72
C ILE A 420 -17.58 29.11 9.27
N ASP A 421 -16.93 28.36 8.39
CA ASP A 421 -15.87 27.45 8.77
C ASP A 421 -14.78 28.19 9.58
N SER A 422 -14.37 27.59 10.70
CA SER A 422 -13.33 28.11 11.58
C SER A 422 -11.98 28.32 10.89
N VAL A 423 -11.72 27.66 9.76
CA VAL A 423 -10.51 27.88 8.94
C VAL A 423 -10.37 29.34 8.46
N TYR A 424 -11.48 30.09 8.36
CA TYR A 424 -11.47 31.50 7.95
C TYR A 424 -11.41 32.48 9.13
N LYS A 425 -11.47 31.97 10.37
CA LYS A 425 -11.64 32.78 11.58
C LYS A 425 -10.60 33.86 11.76
N ASP A 426 -9.32 33.52 11.66
CA ASP A 426 -8.25 34.48 11.91
C ASP A 426 -8.22 35.54 10.81
N ARG A 427 -8.40 35.14 9.54
CA ARG A 427 -8.45 36.05 8.38
C ARG A 427 -9.60 37.06 8.48
N ILE A 428 -10.77 36.61 8.92
CA ILE A 428 -11.94 37.49 9.08
C ILE A 428 -11.79 38.37 10.32
N ARG A 429 -11.23 37.85 11.42
CA ARG A 429 -10.99 38.64 12.63
C ARG A 429 -9.96 39.75 12.41
N GLU A 430 -8.93 39.49 11.62
CA GLU A 430 -7.91 40.49 11.26
C GLU A 430 -8.52 41.68 10.50
N ASN A 431 -9.53 41.45 9.67
CA ASN A 431 -10.19 42.51 8.90
C ASN A 431 -11.71 42.30 8.82
N ILE A 432 -12.38 42.38 9.98
CA ILE A 432 -13.83 42.16 10.08
C ILE A 432 -14.61 43.21 9.29
N PHE A 433 -14.09 44.44 9.23
CA PHE A 433 -14.72 45.53 8.48
C PHE A 433 -14.79 45.21 6.98
N GLU A 434 -13.66 44.80 6.38
CA GLU A 434 -13.65 44.47 4.95
C GLU A 434 -14.50 43.24 4.68
N PHE A 435 -14.47 42.20 5.54
CA PHE A 435 -15.38 41.06 5.41
C PHE A 435 -16.86 41.50 5.40
N MET A 436 -17.26 42.33 6.37
CA MET A 436 -18.63 42.84 6.47
C MET A 436 -19.04 43.68 5.25
N LYS A 437 -18.10 44.43 4.68
CA LYS A 437 -18.29 45.20 3.44
C LYS A 437 -18.45 44.28 2.22
N GLU A 438 -17.59 43.28 2.07
CA GLU A 438 -17.63 42.37 0.93
C GLU A 438 -18.90 41.50 0.91
N ILE A 439 -19.46 41.17 2.09
CA ILE A 439 -20.73 40.44 2.19
C ILE A 439 -21.99 41.31 2.10
N ASP A 440 -21.87 42.63 1.93
CA ASP A 440 -23.00 43.58 1.98
C ASP A 440 -23.74 43.60 3.34
N GLY A 441 -22.97 43.45 4.42
CA GLY A 441 -23.48 43.32 5.79
C GLY A 441 -23.34 44.57 6.66
N LEU A 442 -22.73 45.65 6.17
CA LEU A 442 -22.42 46.85 6.98
C LEU A 442 -23.66 47.54 7.55
N ASP A 443 -24.78 47.50 6.83
CA ASP A 443 -26.08 48.06 7.25
C ASP A 443 -27.03 46.99 7.82
N LYS A 444 -26.54 45.76 8.03
CA LYS A 444 -27.33 44.61 8.49
C LYS A 444 -26.99 44.23 9.92
N GLU A 445 -27.93 43.58 10.60
CA GLU A 445 -27.71 42.97 11.89
C GLU A 445 -27.13 41.55 11.71
N ILE A 446 -25.80 41.45 11.69
CA ILE A 446 -25.09 40.18 11.48
C ILE A 446 -24.66 39.56 12.81
N TYR A 447 -24.99 38.28 12.94
CA TYR A 447 -24.51 37.39 13.98
C TYR A 447 -23.54 36.41 13.32
N LEU A 448 -22.26 36.46 13.69
CA LEU A 448 -21.22 35.66 13.05
C LEU A 448 -20.61 34.69 14.05
N ASN A 449 -20.70 33.40 13.76
CA ASN A 449 -20.02 32.36 14.54
C ASN A 449 -19.18 31.45 13.64
N TYR A 450 -18.09 30.95 14.23
CA TYR A 450 -17.15 30.06 13.58
C TYR A 450 -17.40 28.63 14.06
N VAL A 451 -17.61 27.70 13.12
CA VAL A 451 -17.92 26.31 13.42
C VAL A 451 -16.98 25.37 12.68
N ASP A 452 -16.56 24.30 13.34
CA ASP A 452 -15.70 23.28 12.73
C ASP A 452 -16.54 22.33 11.85
N ASN A 453 -15.91 21.75 10.83
CA ASN A 453 -16.48 20.69 9.98
C ASN A 453 -17.72 21.08 9.15
N ILE A 454 -17.82 22.33 8.70
CA ILE A 454 -18.77 22.73 7.64
C ILE A 454 -18.02 23.08 6.36
N GLU A 455 -18.59 22.79 5.19
CA GLU A 455 -17.99 23.19 3.91
C GLU A 455 -18.43 24.62 3.57
N GLY A 456 -17.56 25.61 3.86
CA GLY A 456 -17.81 27.01 3.54
C GLY A 456 -18.62 27.74 4.61
N TYR A 457 -19.93 27.91 4.41
CA TYR A 457 -20.80 28.67 5.31
C TYR A 457 -22.25 28.17 5.32
N LYS A 458 -23.02 28.61 6.32
CA LYS A 458 -24.48 28.55 6.38
C LYS A 458 -25.00 29.92 6.79
N ILE A 459 -26.13 30.33 6.21
CA ILE A 459 -26.79 31.58 6.55
C ILE A 459 -28.27 31.34 6.81
N GLU A 460 -28.76 31.91 7.91
CA GLU A 460 -30.15 31.83 8.31
C GLU A 460 -30.69 33.23 8.62
N PRO A 461 -31.89 33.59 8.13
CA PRO A 461 -32.54 34.83 8.52
C PRO A 461 -33.06 34.74 9.97
N LEU A 462 -32.87 35.80 10.75
CA LEU A 462 -33.36 35.90 12.11
C LEU A 462 -34.60 36.81 12.16
N ILE A 463 -35.77 36.19 12.31
CA ILE A 463 -37.07 36.88 12.23
C ILE A 463 -37.59 37.22 13.63
N PHE A 464 -37.42 36.30 14.60
CA PHE A 464 -38.00 36.44 15.94
C PHE A 464 -36.97 36.93 16.97
N GLN A 465 -37.41 37.77 17.91
CA GLN A 465 -36.54 38.32 18.96
C GLN A 465 -35.86 37.22 19.81
N GLY A 466 -36.57 36.13 20.12
CA GLY A 466 -35.98 35.02 20.88
C GLY A 466 -34.79 34.34 20.18
N GLN A 467 -34.75 34.32 18.84
CA GLN A 467 -33.57 33.82 18.11
C GLN A 467 -32.38 34.76 18.27
N LYS A 468 -32.63 36.08 18.20
CA LYS A 468 -31.60 37.12 18.39
C LYS A 468 -31.01 37.09 19.79
N ASP A 469 -31.85 36.92 20.81
CA ASP A 469 -31.42 36.87 22.21
C ASP A 469 -30.51 35.66 22.49
N ASN A 470 -30.83 34.51 21.89
CA ASN A 470 -30.01 33.29 21.98
C ASN A 470 -28.64 33.42 21.31
N LEU A 471 -28.51 34.33 20.33
CA LEU A 471 -27.29 34.52 19.56
C LEU A 471 -26.53 35.80 19.93
N LYS A 472 -26.97 36.56 20.93
CA LYS A 472 -26.41 37.88 21.31
C LYS A 472 -24.88 37.94 21.40
N ASP A 473 -24.24 36.86 21.86
CA ASP A 473 -22.79 36.79 22.04
C ASP A 473 -22.03 36.70 20.70
N TYR A 474 -22.72 36.38 19.61
CA TYR A 474 -22.18 36.32 18.25
C TYR A 474 -22.46 37.59 17.44
N LYS A 475 -23.14 38.58 18.01
CA LYS A 475 -23.47 39.82 17.30
C LYS A 475 -22.18 40.57 16.95
N VAL A 476 -22.03 40.94 15.68
CA VAL A 476 -20.90 41.76 15.23
C VAL A 476 -21.18 43.22 15.62
N THR A 477 -20.57 43.70 16.70
CA THR A 477 -20.83 45.04 17.26
C THR A 477 -19.75 46.08 16.96
N ALA A 478 -18.62 45.68 16.39
CA ALA A 478 -17.44 46.52 16.21
C ALA A 478 -17.11 46.72 14.73
N ILE A 479 -17.93 47.53 14.04
CA ILE A 479 -17.63 48.01 12.69
C ILE A 479 -16.95 49.40 12.76
N GLU A 480 -17.18 50.18 13.83
CA GLU A 480 -16.77 51.60 13.93
C GLU A 480 -15.37 51.86 14.53
N LYS A 481 -14.52 50.85 14.73
CA LYS A 481 -13.20 51.03 15.38
C LYS A 481 -11.97 50.71 14.53
N TYR A 482 -12.13 50.50 13.22
CA TYR A 482 -11.01 50.28 12.29
C TYR A 482 -11.18 51.11 11.02
#